data_AF-A0A821LN20-F1
#
_entry.id   AF-A0A821LN20-F1
#
_cell.length_a   1.000
_cell.length_b   1.000
_cell.length_c   1.000
_cell.angle_alpha   90.00
_cell.angle_beta   90.00
_cell.angle_gamma   90.00
#
_symmetry.space_group_name_H-M   'P 1'
#
loop_
_entity.id
_entity.type
_entity.pdbx_description
1 polymer ?
#
loop_
_entity_poly.entity_id
_entity_poly.type
_entity_poly.pdbx_seq_one_letter_code
_entity_poly.pdbx_strand_id
1 'polypeptide(L)'
;NPDMLRYERERELLLATEKRYEKLSTLSQPRSNRTPTKLPFVFDQLQEIKQKTAYIGGRNLLLPENIERKSSTNYDLVHIPHGEQIKLANLGKNVCPALVRFEDLEPLGQILFKDSIQTLNLVQSIVYKTAVFSNENILISAP
;
A
#
# COMPACT_ATOMS: atom_id res chain seq x y z
N ASN A 1 27.82 60.40 -4.70
CA ASN A 1 28.41 59.98 -3.41
C ASN A 1 28.50 58.45 -3.41
N PRO A 2 29.69 57.85 -3.57
CA PRO A 2 29.85 56.42 -3.86
C PRO A 2 29.29 55.50 -2.76
N ASP A 3 29.27 55.95 -1.51
CA ASP A 3 28.75 55.15 -0.39
C ASP A 3 27.22 55.01 -0.41
N MET A 4 26.51 56.03 -0.90
CA MET A 4 25.06 55.96 -1.13
C MET A 4 24.69 54.90 -2.17
N LEU A 5 25.46 54.82 -3.26
CA LEU A 5 25.26 53.81 -4.31
C LEU A 5 25.52 52.38 -3.80
N ARG A 6 26.51 52.22 -2.90
CA ARG A 6 26.78 50.92 -2.25
C ARG A 6 25.62 50.52 -1.34
N TYR A 7 25.13 51.46 -0.53
CA TYR A 7 24.01 51.23 0.38
C TYR A 7 22.72 50.86 -0.36
N GLU A 8 22.39 51.58 -1.44
CA GLU A 8 21.22 51.28 -2.27
C GLU A 8 21.31 49.89 -2.91
N ARG A 9 22.48 49.54 -3.45
CA ARG A 9 22.72 48.21 -4.02
C ARG A 9 22.51 47.09 -2.99
N GLU A 10 23.03 47.27 -1.79
CA GLU A 10 22.95 46.24 -0.73
C GLU A 10 21.51 46.05 -0.25
N ARG A 11 20.76 47.15 -0.14
CA ARG A 11 19.32 47.15 0.17
C ARG A 11 18.50 46.45 -0.91
N GLU A 12 18.78 46.69 -2.19
CA GLU A 12 18.08 46.02 -3.29
C GLU A 12 18.35 44.51 -3.33
N LEU A 13 19.59 44.10 -3.04
CA LEU A 13 19.94 42.68 -2.95
C LEU A 13 19.15 41.97 -1.84
N LEU A 14 19.04 42.58 -0.66
CA LEU A 14 18.24 42.01 0.44
C LEU A 14 16.76 41.85 0.06
N LEU A 15 16.16 42.89 -0.53
CA LEU A 15 14.77 42.82 -1.00
C LEU A 15 14.56 41.75 -2.09
N ALA A 16 15.54 41.56 -2.97
CA ALA A 16 15.49 40.50 -3.98
C ALA A 16 15.58 39.10 -3.36
N THR A 17 16.37 38.93 -2.29
CA THR A 17 16.45 37.65 -1.55
C THR A 17 15.16 37.33 -0.82
N GLU A 18 14.55 38.30 -0.13
CA GLU A 18 13.26 38.12 0.56
C GLU A 18 12.15 37.71 -0.41
N LYS A 19 12.03 38.42 -1.56
CA LYS A 19 11.07 38.07 -2.63
C LYS A 19 11.28 36.66 -3.17
N ARG A 20 12.51 36.13 -3.17
CA ARG A 20 12.80 34.76 -3.61
C ARG A 20 12.31 33.72 -2.60
N TYR A 21 12.46 33.99 -1.30
CA TYR A 21 11.94 33.13 -0.24
C TYR A 21 10.40 33.09 -0.22
N GLU A 22 9.72 34.21 -0.47
CA GLU A 22 8.25 34.22 -0.59
C GLU A 22 7.75 33.40 -1.80
N LYS A 23 8.46 33.45 -2.94
CA LYS A 23 8.13 32.62 -4.12
C LYS A 23 8.32 31.13 -3.88
N LEU A 24 9.24 30.71 -3.01
CA LEU A 24 9.43 29.30 -2.65
C LEU A 24 8.35 28.80 -1.66
N SER A 25 7.83 29.69 -0.81
CA SER A 25 6.71 29.40 0.11
C SER A 25 5.40 29.07 -0.61
N THR A 26 5.15 29.74 -1.76
CA THR A 26 3.94 29.54 -2.58
C THR A 26 3.96 28.29 -3.47
N LEU A 27 5.04 27.51 -3.50
CA LEU A 27 5.07 26.18 -4.15
C LEU A 27 4.21 25.12 -3.43
N SER A 28 3.60 25.49 -2.30
CA SER A 28 2.60 24.70 -1.56
C SER A 28 1.18 24.82 -2.13
N GLN A 29 0.99 25.36 -3.33
CA GLN A 29 -0.28 25.22 -4.03
C GLN A 29 -0.51 23.76 -4.47
N PRO A 30 -1.71 23.19 -4.29
CA PRO A 30 -2.02 21.89 -4.84
C PRO A 30 -1.86 21.98 -6.34
N ARG A 31 -0.86 21.26 -6.89
CA ARG A 31 -0.72 21.07 -8.32
C ARG A 31 -2.08 20.58 -8.82
N SER A 32 -2.75 21.42 -9.60
CA SER A 32 -3.88 21.05 -10.44
C SER A 32 -3.61 19.66 -11.01
N ASN A 33 -4.62 18.78 -10.97
CA ASN A 33 -4.63 17.41 -11.51
C ASN A 33 -4.41 17.39 -13.05
N ARG A 34 -3.37 18.02 -13.55
CA ARG A 34 -2.92 17.92 -14.92
C ARG A 34 -2.18 16.61 -15.01
N THR A 35 -2.78 15.63 -15.69
CA THR A 35 -2.08 14.44 -16.10
C THR A 35 -0.82 14.85 -16.86
N PRO A 36 0.38 14.45 -16.42
CA PRO A 36 1.62 14.87 -17.06
C PRO A 36 1.64 14.41 -18.52
N THR A 37 1.97 15.32 -19.43
CA THR A 37 2.04 15.05 -20.87
C THR A 37 3.18 14.07 -21.13
N LYS A 38 2.85 12.80 -21.43
CA LYS A 38 3.84 11.77 -21.74
C LYS A 38 4.30 11.94 -23.18
N LEU A 39 5.52 12.42 -23.37
CA LEU A 39 6.15 12.50 -24.68
C LEU A 39 6.75 11.13 -25.05
N PRO A 40 6.64 10.70 -26.32
CA PRO A 40 7.24 9.46 -26.77
C PRO A 40 8.76 9.54 -26.59
N PHE A 41 9.37 8.46 -26.06
CA PHE A 41 10.80 8.33 -25.81
C PHE A 41 11.42 9.29 -24.77
N VAL A 42 10.60 10.00 -24.00
CA VAL A 42 11.05 10.79 -22.84
C VAL A 42 10.68 10.03 -21.57
N PHE A 43 11.69 9.44 -20.93
CA PHE A 43 11.52 8.64 -19.72
C PHE A 43 11.88 9.48 -18.49
N ASP A 44 10.90 9.77 -17.65
CA ASP A 44 11.13 10.37 -16.33
C ASP A 44 11.03 9.28 -15.26
N GLN A 45 12.18 8.68 -14.96
CA GLN A 45 12.27 7.60 -13.97
C GLN A 45 11.79 8.04 -12.58
N LEU A 46 11.98 9.31 -12.22
CA LEU A 46 11.58 9.82 -10.90
C LEU A 46 10.06 10.01 -10.83
N GLN A 47 9.43 10.47 -11.90
CA GLN A 47 7.97 10.49 -12.04
C GLN A 47 7.40 9.07 -12.06
N GLU A 48 8.03 8.12 -12.74
CA GLU A 48 7.63 6.71 -12.74
C GLU A 48 7.75 6.08 -11.34
N ILE A 49 8.82 6.36 -10.59
CA ILE A 49 9.00 5.87 -9.21
C ILE A 49 7.93 6.43 -8.27
N LYS A 50 7.53 7.70 -8.43
CA LYS A 50 6.39 8.27 -7.68
C LYS A 50 5.05 7.61 -8.01
N GLN A 51 4.97 6.86 -9.11
CA GLN A 51 3.81 6.04 -9.47
C GLN A 51 3.95 4.58 -9.02
N LYS A 52 5.11 4.16 -8.48
CA LYS A 52 5.35 2.79 -8.03
C LYS A 52 4.70 2.52 -6.66
N THR A 53 4.40 1.25 -6.43
CA THR A 53 3.63 0.71 -5.29
C THR A 53 4.18 1.03 -3.90
N ALA A 54 5.46 1.36 -3.78
CA ALA A 54 6.10 1.76 -2.52
C ALA A 54 5.96 3.26 -2.20
N TYR A 55 5.42 4.06 -3.12
CA TYR A 55 5.17 5.48 -2.87
C TYR A 55 3.86 5.68 -2.11
N ILE A 56 3.96 5.74 -0.79
CA ILE A 56 2.85 6.16 0.09
C ILE A 56 2.85 7.70 0.09
N GLY A 57 2.43 8.28 -1.03
CA GLY A 57 2.47 9.72 -1.28
C GLY A 57 1.47 10.52 -0.44
N GLY A 58 1.85 10.92 0.77
CA GLY A 58 1.06 11.82 1.62
C GLY A 58 -0.33 11.29 1.99
N ARG A 59 -0.55 9.98 1.85
CA ARG A 59 -1.82 9.32 2.22
C ARG A 59 -1.73 8.79 3.63
N ASN A 60 -2.78 9.01 4.40
CA ASN A 60 -2.91 8.44 5.74
C ASN A 60 -3.10 6.93 5.64
N LEU A 61 -2.32 6.18 6.41
CA LEU A 61 -2.52 4.74 6.59
C LEU A 61 -3.49 4.52 7.75
N LEU A 62 -4.56 3.78 7.49
CA LEU A 62 -5.44 3.31 8.55
C LEU A 62 -4.77 2.12 9.23
N LEU A 63 -4.56 2.26 10.53
CA LEU A 63 -4.00 1.20 11.33
C LEU A 63 -5.15 0.42 12.03
N PRO A 64 -5.00 -0.89 12.24
CA PRO A 64 -5.95 -1.71 13.01
C PRO A 64 -6.26 -1.14 14.41
N GLU A 65 -7.35 -1.61 15.00
CA GLU A 65 -7.72 -1.25 16.38
C GLU A 65 -6.71 -1.80 17.40
N ASN A 66 -6.62 -1.17 18.57
CA ASN A 66 -5.77 -1.60 19.71
C ASN A 66 -4.25 -1.59 19.46
N ILE A 67 -3.75 -0.63 18.68
CA ILE A 67 -2.31 -0.48 18.43
C ILE A 67 -1.63 0.34 19.52
N GLU A 68 -0.46 -0.12 19.96
CA GLU A 68 0.39 0.64 20.87
C GLU A 68 1.51 1.33 20.09
N ARG A 69 1.58 2.66 20.20
CA ARG A 69 2.70 3.45 19.66
C ARG A 69 3.56 3.99 20.79
N LYS A 70 4.87 3.73 20.73
CA LYS A 70 5.87 4.25 21.66
C LYS A 70 6.90 5.03 20.87
N SER A 71 6.94 6.35 21.06
CA SER A 71 7.94 7.22 20.43
C SER A 71 9.11 7.40 21.37
N SER A 72 10.32 7.14 20.88
CA SER A 72 11.59 7.35 21.57
C SER A 72 12.47 8.28 20.74
N THR A 73 13.48 8.89 21.35
CA THR A 73 14.39 9.84 20.67
C THR A 73 15.03 9.28 19.39
N ASN A 74 15.28 7.97 19.36
CA ASN A 74 15.99 7.32 18.26
C ASN A 74 15.07 6.50 17.33
N TYR A 75 13.86 6.17 17.76
CA TYR A 75 12.95 5.31 17.01
C TYR A 75 11.50 5.45 17.46
N ASP A 76 10.60 5.18 16.53
CA ASP A 76 9.19 4.94 16.81
C ASP A 76 8.90 3.44 16.73
N LEU A 77 8.26 2.91 17.76
CA LEU A 77 7.78 1.53 17.81
C LEU A 77 6.26 1.54 17.69
N VAL A 78 5.75 0.75 16.73
CA VAL A 78 4.32 0.50 16.54
C VAL A 78 4.08 -0.99 16.72
N HIS A 79 3.41 -1.37 17.80
CA HIS A 79 3.06 -2.75 18.10
C HIS A 79 1.65 -3.05 17.57
N ILE A 80 1.58 -3.94 16.59
CA ILE A 80 0.32 -4.40 15.99
C ILE A 80 -0.03 -5.74 16.62
N PRO A 81 -1.12 -5.84 17.41
CA PRO A 81 -1.52 -7.11 18.01
C PRO A 81 -2.01 -8.10 16.95
N HIS A 82 -2.03 -9.39 17.29
CA HIS A 82 -2.62 -10.40 16.44
C HIS A 82 -4.10 -10.12 16.23
N GLY A 83 -4.54 -10.10 14.96
CA GLY A 83 -5.95 -9.97 14.62
C GLY A 83 -6.76 -11.18 15.04
N GLU A 84 -8.07 -11.00 15.23
CA GLU A 84 -8.97 -12.12 15.47
C GLU A 84 -8.96 -13.09 14.28
N GLN A 85 -8.82 -14.39 14.57
CA GLN A 85 -8.88 -15.41 13.53
C GLN A 85 -10.28 -15.45 12.92
N ILE A 86 -10.32 -15.42 11.59
CA ILE A 86 -11.57 -15.59 10.84
C ILE A 86 -12.10 -16.99 11.10
N LYS A 87 -13.22 -17.08 11.83
CA LYS A 87 -13.93 -18.33 12.07
C LYS A 87 -14.88 -18.61 10.92
N LEU A 88 -15.06 -19.88 10.60
CA LEU A 88 -15.99 -20.33 9.55
C LEU A 88 -17.42 -19.80 9.77
N ALA A 89 -17.85 -19.69 11.03
CA ALA A 89 -19.16 -19.13 11.39
C ALA A 89 -19.37 -17.69 10.89
N ASN A 90 -18.30 -16.92 10.72
CA ASN A 90 -18.35 -15.51 10.31
C ASN A 90 -18.40 -15.36 8.78
N LEU A 91 -18.06 -16.40 8.02
CA LEU A 91 -17.90 -16.33 6.56
C LEU A 91 -19.22 -16.41 5.78
N GLY A 92 -20.32 -16.74 6.46
CA GLY A 92 -21.62 -16.99 5.85
C GLY A 92 -21.69 -18.36 5.16
N LYS A 93 -22.80 -19.08 5.36
CA LYS A 93 -22.98 -20.46 4.84
C LYS A 93 -22.87 -20.57 3.32
N ASN A 94 -23.14 -19.48 2.60
CA ASN A 94 -23.10 -19.45 1.15
C ASN A 94 -21.67 -19.41 0.58
N VAL A 95 -20.68 -18.96 1.36
CA VAL A 95 -19.28 -18.85 0.92
C VAL A 95 -18.54 -20.15 1.17
N CYS A 96 -18.57 -20.63 2.41
CA CYS A 96 -17.94 -21.88 2.81
C CYS A 96 -18.75 -22.50 3.96
N PRO A 97 -19.57 -23.53 3.72
CA PRO A 97 -20.42 -24.11 4.75
C PRO A 97 -19.64 -24.96 5.77
N ALA A 98 -18.57 -25.61 5.31
CA ALA A 98 -17.69 -26.49 6.08
C ALA A 98 -16.27 -26.45 5.48
N LEU A 99 -15.26 -26.81 6.27
CA LEU A 99 -13.93 -27.11 5.71
C LEU A 99 -14.02 -28.41 4.90
N VAL A 100 -13.32 -28.46 3.78
CA VAL A 100 -13.28 -29.65 2.92
C VAL A 100 -12.45 -30.73 3.63
N ARG A 101 -13.06 -31.89 3.86
CA ARG A 101 -12.37 -33.02 4.47
C ARG A 101 -11.59 -33.79 3.42
N PHE A 102 -10.56 -34.50 3.86
CA PHE A 102 -9.79 -35.40 3.01
C PHE A 102 -10.68 -36.40 2.25
N GLU A 103 -11.66 -36.97 2.94
CA GLU A 103 -12.63 -37.93 2.37
C GLU A 103 -13.50 -37.33 1.26
N ASP A 104 -13.67 -36.01 1.24
CA ASP A 104 -14.47 -35.28 0.26
C ASP A 104 -13.63 -34.79 -0.93
N LEU A 105 -12.32 -35.04 -0.93
CA LEU A 105 -11.44 -34.69 -2.05
C LEU A 105 -11.74 -35.57 -3.27
N GLU A 106 -11.35 -35.09 -4.44
CA GLU A 106 -11.39 -35.86 -5.67
C GLU A 106 -10.39 -37.04 -5.61
N PRO A 107 -10.59 -38.12 -6.38
CA PRO A 107 -9.76 -39.32 -6.27
C PRO A 107 -8.25 -39.09 -6.40
N LEU A 108 -7.84 -38.15 -7.26
CA LEU A 108 -6.43 -37.79 -7.40
C LEU A 108 -5.90 -37.06 -6.16
N GLY A 109 -6.66 -36.11 -5.61
CA GLY A 109 -6.34 -35.45 -4.35
C GLY A 109 -6.24 -36.45 -3.20
N GLN A 110 -7.16 -37.41 -3.10
CA GLN A 110 -7.08 -38.44 -2.05
C GLN A 110 -5.82 -39.29 -2.14
N ILE A 111 -5.35 -39.60 -3.36
CA ILE A 111 -4.08 -40.33 -3.56
C ILE A 111 -2.90 -39.45 -3.16
N LEU A 112 -2.90 -38.17 -3.54
CA LEU A 112 -1.80 -37.24 -3.27
C LEU A 112 -1.65 -36.93 -1.78
N PHE A 113 -2.76 -36.91 -1.05
CA PHE A 113 -2.85 -36.39 0.31
C PHE A 113 -3.16 -37.45 1.39
N LYS A 114 -3.11 -38.73 1.02
CA LYS A 114 -3.64 -39.89 1.78
C LYS A 114 -3.26 -39.95 3.27
N ASP A 115 -2.03 -39.55 3.60
CA ASP A 115 -1.47 -39.68 4.95
C ASP A 115 -1.05 -38.32 5.56
N SER A 116 -1.34 -37.20 4.90
CA SER A 116 -0.76 -35.90 5.24
C SER A 116 -1.76 -34.90 5.83
N ILE A 117 -3.02 -34.94 5.43
CA ILE A 117 -4.03 -33.96 5.84
C ILE A 117 -5.37 -34.62 6.16
N GLN A 118 -6.07 -34.06 7.16
CA GLN A 118 -7.44 -34.45 7.49
C GLN A 118 -8.47 -33.50 6.86
N THR A 119 -8.12 -32.22 6.74
CA THR A 119 -8.96 -31.17 6.17
C THR A 119 -8.10 -30.14 5.44
N LEU A 120 -8.68 -29.48 4.43
CA LEU A 120 -8.09 -28.31 3.81
C LEU A 120 -8.21 -27.09 4.75
N ASN A 121 -7.28 -26.15 4.64
CA ASN A 121 -7.37 -24.90 5.38
C ASN A 121 -8.57 -24.05 4.89
N LEU A 122 -8.87 -22.94 5.57
CA LEU A 122 -10.04 -22.11 5.25
C LEU A 122 -10.00 -21.59 3.81
N VAL A 123 -8.88 -20.99 3.39
CA VAL A 123 -8.75 -20.41 2.04
C VAL A 123 -8.86 -21.49 0.97
N GLN A 124 -8.16 -22.60 1.15
CA GLN A 124 -8.19 -23.77 0.27
C GLN A 124 -9.62 -24.31 0.15
N SER A 125 -10.34 -24.46 1.27
CA SER A 125 -11.72 -24.94 1.29
C SER A 125 -12.67 -24.02 0.50
N ILE A 126 -12.47 -22.70 0.58
CA ILE A 126 -13.25 -21.72 -0.18
C ILE A 126 -13.00 -21.88 -1.69
N VAL A 127 -11.73 -21.95 -2.11
CA VAL A 127 -11.39 -21.96 -3.54
C VAL A 127 -11.45 -23.35 -4.17
N TYR A 128 -11.51 -24.41 -3.37
CA TYR A 128 -11.35 -25.81 -3.80
C TYR A 128 -12.24 -26.18 -4.99
N LYS A 129 -13.55 -25.83 -4.92
CA LYS A 129 -14.49 -26.18 -5.99
C LYS A 129 -14.10 -25.58 -7.34
N THR A 130 -13.74 -24.30 -7.33
CA THR A 130 -13.32 -23.60 -8.55
C THR A 130 -11.96 -24.10 -9.03
N ALA A 131 -11.02 -24.34 -8.10
CA ALA A 131 -9.66 -24.75 -8.45
C ALA A 131 -9.59 -26.17 -9.05
N VAL A 132 -10.44 -27.09 -8.60
CA VAL A 132 -10.41 -28.49 -9.05
C VAL A 132 -11.40 -28.79 -10.17
N PHE A 133 -12.61 -28.22 -10.10
CA PHE A 133 -13.70 -28.59 -11.02
C PHE A 133 -13.98 -27.54 -12.10
N SER A 134 -13.28 -26.40 -12.09
CA SER A 134 -13.42 -25.35 -13.10
C SER A 134 -12.09 -25.04 -13.76
N ASN A 135 -12.14 -24.66 -15.04
CA ASN A 135 -10.98 -24.17 -15.81
C ASN A 135 -10.95 -22.64 -15.90
N GLU A 136 -11.65 -21.97 -14.99
CA GLU A 136 -11.67 -20.51 -14.93
C GLU A 136 -10.35 -19.94 -14.40
N ASN A 137 -10.01 -18.74 -14.85
CA ASN A 137 -8.90 -18.00 -14.27
C ASN A 137 -9.28 -17.55 -12.85
N ILE A 138 -8.46 -17.90 -11.87
CA ILE A 138 -8.69 -17.56 -10.45
C ILE A 138 -7.63 -16.57 -9.98
N LEU A 139 -8.07 -15.53 -9.27
CA LEU A 139 -7.18 -14.65 -8.50
C LEU A 139 -7.40 -14.92 -7.01
N ILE A 140 -6.36 -15.43 -6.34
CA ILE A 140 -6.38 -15.67 -4.89
C ILE A 140 -5.52 -14.61 -4.22
N SER A 141 -6.13 -13.77 -3.39
CA SER A 141 -5.43 -12.80 -2.54
C SER A 141 -5.59 -13.19 -1.09
N ALA A 142 -4.55 -13.80 -0.54
CA ALA A 142 -4.49 -14.30 0.84
C ALA A 142 -3.21 -13.77 1.51
N PRO A 143 -3.22 -13.62 2.85
CA PRO A 143 -2.00 -13.34 3.62
C PRO A 143 -1.01 -14.51 3.59
#